data_AF-A0A6A4VF35-F1
#
_entry.id   AF-A0A6A4VF35-F1
#
_cell.length_a   1.000
_cell.length_b   1.000
_cell.length_c   1.000
_cell.angle_alpha   90.00
_cell.angle_beta   90.00
_cell.angle_gamma   90.00
#
_symmetry.space_group_name_H-M   'P 1'
#
loop_
_entity.id
_entity.type
_entity.pdbx_description
1 polymer ?
#
loop_
_entity_poly.entity_id
_entity_poly.type
_entity_poly.pdbx_seq_one_letter_code
_entity_poly.pdbx_strand_id
1 'polypeptide(L)'
;MCLAAANTSLTGGQQAVYLFSCWQWSLVLDCDLHEPAERRSAEARCRRAAFLAGDCPLSPPAVLDQLPGVAAERSWSQCAAAQLDGPAGAADRCRRLDEAAARLLACRLGQYTGSGGRLELGRLRADVSASPGAAELKQAALQLVDECGRRAGSHVDKFVDCWAKRGIMTCAVAEAAQRAGEYQPC
;
A
#
# COMPACT_ATOMS: atom_id res chain seq x y z
N MET A 1 -0.92 -9.26 -13.95
CA MET A 1 -0.17 -9.35 -12.68
C MET A 1 -0.54 -10.61 -11.89
N CYS A 2 -1.82 -10.92 -11.68
CA CYS A 2 -2.25 -12.16 -11.00
C CYS A 2 -1.61 -13.43 -11.57
N LEU A 3 -1.68 -13.66 -12.88
CA LEU A 3 -1.04 -14.83 -13.52
C LEU A 3 0.49 -14.87 -13.35
N ALA A 4 1.14 -13.72 -13.35
CA ALA A 4 2.59 -13.63 -13.20
C ALA A 4 3.05 -13.85 -11.74
N ALA A 5 2.16 -13.61 -10.78
CA ALA A 5 2.40 -13.82 -9.35
C ALA A 5 1.83 -15.16 -8.84
N ALA A 6 1.23 -15.96 -9.71
CA ALA A 6 0.65 -17.25 -9.36
C ALA A 6 1.78 -18.22 -8.99
N ASN A 7 1.70 -18.78 -7.79
CA ASN A 7 2.67 -19.75 -7.31
C ASN A 7 2.45 -21.11 -8.01
N THR A 8 3.47 -21.58 -8.74
CA THR A 8 3.43 -22.85 -9.49
C THR A 8 3.40 -24.08 -8.58
N SER A 9 3.67 -23.94 -7.28
CA SER A 9 3.59 -25.03 -6.31
C SER A 9 2.16 -25.33 -5.83
N LEU A 10 1.16 -24.53 -6.21
CA LEU A 10 -0.24 -24.74 -5.86
C LEU A 10 -0.84 -25.89 -6.66
N THR A 11 -1.73 -26.68 -6.04
CA THR A 11 -2.54 -27.69 -6.75
C THR A 11 -3.52 -27.03 -7.73
N GLY A 12 -4.08 -27.79 -8.68
CA GLY A 12 -5.02 -27.24 -9.66
C GLY A 12 -6.24 -26.52 -9.04
N GLY A 13 -6.80 -27.08 -7.96
CA GLY A 13 -7.90 -26.43 -7.23
C GLY A 13 -7.49 -25.14 -6.53
N GLN A 14 -6.31 -25.14 -5.89
CA GLN A 14 -5.77 -23.93 -5.26
C GLN A 14 -5.39 -22.86 -6.29
N GLN A 15 -4.87 -23.24 -7.46
CA GLN A 15 -4.62 -22.31 -8.57
C GLN A 15 -5.92 -21.67 -9.06
N ALA A 16 -7.00 -22.43 -9.17
CA ALA A 16 -8.31 -21.90 -9.57
C ALA A 16 -8.83 -20.87 -8.54
N VAL A 17 -8.77 -21.21 -7.25
CA VAL A 17 -9.15 -20.29 -6.16
C VAL A 17 -8.30 -19.03 -6.16
N TYR A 18 -6.99 -19.17 -6.35
CA TYR A 18 -6.05 -18.05 -6.44
C TYR A 18 -6.43 -17.10 -7.59
N LEU A 19 -6.54 -17.64 -8.81
CA LEU A 19 -6.79 -16.84 -10.01
C LEU A 19 -8.16 -16.15 -9.94
N PHE A 20 -9.18 -16.87 -9.50
CA PHE A 20 -10.52 -16.32 -9.34
C PHE A 20 -10.54 -15.20 -8.29
N SER A 21 -9.94 -15.43 -7.11
CA SER A 21 -9.89 -14.41 -6.05
C SER A 21 -9.12 -13.16 -6.50
N CYS A 22 -7.97 -13.35 -7.15
CA CYS A 22 -7.17 -12.22 -7.64
C CYS A 22 -7.87 -11.45 -8.76
N TRP A 23 -8.62 -12.14 -9.63
CA TRP A 23 -9.42 -11.50 -10.68
C TRP A 23 -10.58 -10.68 -10.09
N GLN A 24 -11.32 -11.22 -9.13
CA GLN A 24 -12.39 -10.48 -8.44
C GLN A 24 -11.86 -9.20 -7.79
N TRP A 25 -10.74 -9.30 -7.08
CA TRP A 25 -10.07 -8.14 -6.51
C TRP A 25 -9.63 -7.12 -7.56
N SER A 26 -9.10 -7.59 -8.69
CA SER A 26 -8.65 -6.72 -9.77
C SER A 26 -9.80 -5.88 -10.33
N LEU A 27 -10.99 -6.47 -10.49
CA LEU A 27 -12.18 -5.73 -10.93
C LEU A 27 -12.62 -4.66 -9.94
N VAL A 28 -12.62 -4.98 -8.64
CA VAL A 28 -13.00 -4.03 -7.59
C VAL A 28 -12.00 -2.87 -7.53
N LEU A 29 -10.70 -3.17 -7.59
CA LEU A 29 -9.66 -2.15 -7.55
C LEU A 29 -9.65 -1.29 -8.82
N ASP A 30 -9.94 -1.86 -9.99
CA ASP A 30 -10.00 -1.06 -11.22
C ASP A 30 -11.03 0.07 -11.10
N CYS A 31 -12.22 -0.21 -10.54
CA CYS A 31 -13.21 0.82 -10.22
C CYS A 31 -12.66 1.87 -9.24
N ASP A 32 -12.06 1.44 -8.12
CA ASP A 32 -11.55 2.34 -7.09
C ASP A 32 -10.44 3.29 -7.60
N LEU A 33 -9.59 2.79 -8.50
CA LEU A 33 -8.40 3.49 -9.00
C LEU A 33 -8.75 4.59 -10.02
N HIS A 34 -9.86 4.43 -10.75
CA HIS A 34 -10.35 5.40 -11.72
C HIS A 34 -11.21 6.50 -11.10
N GLU A 35 -11.70 6.32 -9.87
CA GLU A 35 -12.44 7.36 -9.16
C GLU A 35 -11.52 8.47 -8.62
N PRO A 36 -11.87 9.76 -8.81
CA PRO A 36 -11.16 10.86 -8.17
C PRO A 36 -11.30 10.78 -6.65
N ALA A 37 -10.29 11.26 -5.93
CA ALA A 37 -10.19 11.09 -4.47
C ALA A 37 -11.41 11.65 -3.71
N GLU A 38 -12.08 12.70 -4.21
CA GLU A 38 -13.28 13.23 -3.56
C GLU A 38 -14.50 12.32 -3.71
N ARG A 39 -14.57 11.52 -4.78
CA ARG A 39 -15.74 10.67 -5.10
C ARG A 39 -15.61 9.22 -4.68
N ARG A 40 -14.44 8.81 -4.17
CA ARG A 40 -14.21 7.44 -3.69
C ARG A 40 -15.29 7.00 -2.71
N SER A 41 -15.86 5.82 -2.99
CA SER A 41 -16.75 5.10 -2.07
C SER A 41 -16.10 4.87 -0.70
N ALA A 42 -16.92 4.59 0.31
CA ALA A 42 -16.42 4.26 1.64
C ALA A 42 -15.51 3.01 1.60
N GLU A 43 -15.90 2.02 0.81
CA GLU A 43 -15.18 0.76 0.63
C GLU A 43 -13.81 1.00 -0.02
N ALA A 44 -13.75 1.85 -1.06
CA ALA A 44 -12.48 2.22 -1.70
C ALA A 44 -11.53 2.91 -0.71
N ARG A 45 -12.05 3.82 0.11
CA ARG A 45 -11.28 4.51 1.17
C ARG A 45 -10.77 3.54 2.21
N CYS A 46 -11.61 2.61 2.67
CA CYS A 46 -11.21 1.59 3.64
C CYS A 46 -10.13 0.65 3.07
N ARG A 47 -10.25 0.20 1.81
CA ARG A 47 -9.21 -0.60 1.14
C ARG A 47 -7.89 0.17 1.01
N ARG A 48 -7.96 1.44 0.61
CA ARG A 48 -6.78 2.30 0.55
C ARG A 48 -6.13 2.50 1.92
N ALA A 49 -6.92 2.75 2.96
CA ALA A 49 -6.44 2.85 4.34
C ALA A 49 -5.75 1.56 4.79
N ALA A 50 -6.39 0.41 4.53
CA ALA A 50 -5.84 -0.91 4.86
C ALA A 50 -4.50 -1.17 4.15
N PHE A 51 -4.37 -0.77 2.87
CA PHE A 51 -3.08 -0.84 2.19
C PHE A 51 -2.04 0.10 2.80
N LEU A 52 -2.39 1.36 3.07
CA LEU A 52 -1.45 2.37 3.55
C LEU A 52 -0.94 2.09 4.97
N ALA A 53 -1.73 1.40 5.79
CA ALA A 53 -1.41 1.12 7.19
C ALA A 53 -1.23 -0.36 7.53
N GLY A 54 -1.42 -1.27 6.57
CA GLY A 54 -1.32 -2.72 6.77
C GLY A 54 -0.01 -3.32 6.26
N ASP A 55 -0.01 -4.63 6.07
CA ASP A 55 1.22 -5.44 5.92
C ASP A 55 1.32 -6.16 4.56
N CYS A 56 0.60 -5.68 3.54
CA CYS A 56 0.72 -6.23 2.20
C CYS A 56 2.16 -6.07 1.66
N PRO A 57 2.64 -6.91 0.73
CA PRO A 57 4.04 -6.91 0.29
C PRO A 57 4.61 -5.54 -0.13
N LEU A 58 3.83 -4.65 -0.74
CA LEU A 58 4.29 -3.28 -1.07
C LEU A 58 3.60 -2.20 -0.26
N SER A 59 2.97 -2.55 0.86
CA SER A 59 2.45 -1.56 1.78
C SER A 59 3.58 -0.66 2.27
N PRO A 60 3.28 0.60 2.61
CA PRO A 60 4.29 1.48 3.15
C PRO A 60 4.95 0.94 4.42
N PRO A 61 4.23 0.35 5.40
CA PRO A 61 4.88 -0.33 6.53
C PRO A 61 5.85 -1.44 6.09
N ALA A 62 5.43 -2.34 5.19
CA ALA A 62 6.28 -3.45 4.73
C ALA A 62 7.60 -2.99 4.10
N VAL A 63 7.61 -1.83 3.44
CA VAL A 63 8.81 -1.24 2.83
C VAL A 63 9.59 -0.38 3.84
N LEU A 64 8.91 0.52 4.55
CA LEU A 64 9.54 1.53 5.40
C LEU A 64 10.05 0.97 6.74
N ASP A 65 9.44 -0.08 7.27
CA ASP A 65 9.89 -0.72 8.52
C ASP A 65 11.23 -1.43 8.35
N GLN A 66 11.62 -1.72 7.11
CA GLN A 66 12.92 -2.29 6.77
C GLN A 66 14.01 -1.21 6.60
N LEU A 67 13.65 0.07 6.63
CA LEU A 67 14.60 1.17 6.43
C LEU A 67 15.20 1.61 7.77
N PRO A 68 16.53 1.72 7.87
CA PRO A 68 17.18 2.23 9.06
C PRO A 68 16.73 3.68 9.32
N GLY A 69 16.26 3.96 10.54
CA GLY A 69 15.81 5.29 10.99
C GLY A 69 14.32 5.61 10.74
N VAL A 70 13.62 4.92 9.83
CA VAL A 70 12.19 5.18 9.56
C VAL A 70 11.26 4.38 10.49
N ALA A 71 11.70 3.21 10.96
CA ALA A 71 10.90 2.30 11.76
C ALA A 71 10.70 2.74 13.22
N ALA A 72 11.58 3.59 13.75
CA ALA A 72 11.64 3.87 15.19
C ALA A 72 11.04 5.22 15.63
N GLU A 73 10.98 6.22 14.76
CA GLU A 73 10.78 7.61 15.22
C GLU A 73 9.34 8.15 15.14
N ARG A 74 8.43 7.47 14.41
CA ARG A 74 7.11 8.06 14.06
C ARG A 74 5.99 7.03 14.11
N SER A 75 5.45 6.83 15.32
CA SER A 75 4.34 5.91 15.58
C SER A 75 2.99 6.45 15.08
N TRP A 76 2.00 5.56 14.97
CA TRP A 76 0.59 5.92 14.74
C TRP A 76 0.09 6.99 15.71
N SER A 77 0.48 6.92 16.99
CA SER A 77 0.09 7.89 18.00
C SER A 77 0.73 9.27 17.79
N GLN A 78 1.92 9.34 17.20
CA GLN A 78 2.60 10.61 16.91
C GLN A 78 2.10 11.26 15.62
N CYS A 79 1.70 10.47 14.61
CA CYS A 79 1.33 10.99 13.29
C CYS A 79 -0.17 11.05 13.01
N ALA A 80 -1.00 10.33 13.77
CA ALA A 80 -2.42 10.13 13.40
C ALA A 80 -3.41 10.05 14.58
N ALA A 81 -2.96 10.21 15.84
CA ALA A 81 -3.82 10.05 17.03
C ALA A 81 -5.08 10.94 17.05
N ALA A 82 -5.01 12.17 16.53
CA ALA A 82 -6.08 13.16 16.69
C ALA A 82 -7.33 12.93 15.80
N GLN A 83 -7.33 11.94 14.90
CA GLN A 83 -8.34 11.83 13.83
C GLN A 83 -9.34 10.69 13.98
N LEU A 84 -9.11 9.76 14.91
CA LEU A 84 -9.97 8.59 15.11
C LEU A 84 -10.97 8.73 16.27
N ASP A 85 -10.87 9.81 17.06
CA ASP A 85 -11.77 10.06 18.17
C ASP A 85 -13.16 10.54 17.71
N GLY A 86 -14.20 10.04 18.40
CA GLY A 86 -15.59 10.47 18.24
C GLY A 86 -16.47 9.53 17.41
N PRO A 87 -17.80 9.56 17.63
CA PRO A 87 -18.74 8.72 16.89
C PRO A 87 -18.72 9.09 15.40
N ALA A 88 -18.66 8.07 14.54
CA ALA A 88 -18.66 8.22 13.10
C ALA A 88 -19.52 7.11 12.48
N GLY A 89 -20.38 7.47 11.53
CA GLY A 89 -21.01 6.47 10.65
C GLY A 89 -19.95 5.71 9.84
N ALA A 90 -20.30 4.56 9.26
CA ALA A 90 -19.34 3.71 8.54
C ALA A 90 -18.56 4.45 7.43
N ALA A 91 -19.24 5.30 6.65
CA ALA A 91 -18.61 6.11 5.61
C ALA A 91 -17.61 7.14 6.17
N ASP A 92 -17.98 7.82 7.27
CA ASP A 92 -17.09 8.76 7.94
C ASP A 92 -15.88 8.07 8.55
N ARG A 93 -16.06 6.85 9.07
CA ARG A 93 -14.96 6.05 9.60
C ARG A 93 -13.94 5.71 8.51
N CYS A 94 -14.37 5.22 7.35
CA CYS A 94 -13.45 4.90 6.25
C CYS A 94 -12.71 6.14 5.74
N ARG A 95 -13.38 7.29 5.64
CA ARG A 95 -12.72 8.56 5.29
C ARG A 95 -11.65 8.94 6.32
N ARG A 96 -11.97 8.92 7.61
CA ARG A 96 -11.00 9.26 8.67
C ARG A 96 -9.81 8.30 8.68
N LEU A 97 -10.03 7.00 8.49
CA LEU A 97 -8.96 6.00 8.38
C LEU A 97 -8.06 6.25 7.18
N ASP A 98 -8.64 6.56 6.02
CA ASP A 98 -7.89 6.84 4.79
C ASP A 98 -7.02 8.11 4.93
N GLU A 99 -7.57 9.16 5.51
CA GLU A 99 -6.83 10.40 5.81
C GLU A 99 -5.73 10.17 6.85
N ALA A 100 -6.03 9.44 7.93
CA ALA A 100 -5.07 9.12 8.98
C ALA A 100 -3.92 8.26 8.45
N ALA A 101 -4.20 7.25 7.63
CA ALA A 101 -3.18 6.39 7.03
C ALA A 101 -2.30 7.16 6.03
N ALA A 102 -2.90 8.05 5.21
CA ALA A 102 -2.14 8.91 4.31
C ALA A 102 -1.22 9.88 5.06
N ARG A 103 -1.70 10.48 6.16
CA ARG A 103 -0.91 11.35 7.03
C ARG A 103 0.20 10.60 7.74
N LEU A 104 -0.07 9.40 8.24
CA LEU A 104 0.96 8.55 8.81
C LEU A 104 2.09 8.32 7.80
N LEU A 105 1.76 7.96 6.56
CA LEU A 105 2.77 7.78 5.53
C LEU A 105 3.54 9.07 5.23
N ALA A 106 2.85 10.19 5.02
CA ALA A 106 3.49 11.48 4.78
C ALA A 106 4.42 11.89 5.94
N CYS A 107 3.99 11.64 7.18
CA CYS A 107 4.76 11.84 8.40
C CYS A 107 6.01 10.96 8.42
N ARG A 108 5.92 9.67 8.10
CA ARG A 108 7.07 8.76 8.01
C ARG A 108 8.04 9.13 6.90
N LEU A 109 7.53 9.65 5.79
CA LEU A 109 8.33 10.21 4.70
C LEU A 109 8.93 11.58 5.02
N GLY A 110 8.62 12.17 6.17
CA GLY A 110 9.07 13.51 6.55
C GLY A 110 10.60 13.66 6.57
N GLN A 111 11.35 12.61 6.90
CA GLN A 111 12.82 12.65 6.84
C GLN A 111 13.38 12.72 5.41
N TYR A 112 12.55 12.36 4.42
CA TYR A 112 12.83 12.49 3.00
C TYR A 112 12.11 13.69 2.39
N THR A 113 11.45 14.53 3.18
CA THR A 113 10.66 15.66 2.68
C THR A 113 11.37 16.96 2.98
N GLY A 114 11.83 17.64 1.93
CA GLY A 114 12.44 18.96 2.02
C GLY A 114 11.40 20.09 2.14
N SER A 115 11.88 21.33 2.05
CA SER A 115 11.01 22.51 2.06
C SER A 115 9.98 22.46 0.93
N GLY A 116 8.74 22.84 1.25
CA GLY A 116 7.64 22.85 0.28
C GLY A 116 7.06 21.46 -0.07
N GLY A 117 7.26 20.45 0.78
CA GLY A 117 6.57 19.15 0.64
C GLY A 117 7.14 18.25 -0.45
N ARG A 118 8.37 18.53 -0.92
CA ARG A 118 9.05 17.77 -1.97
C ARG A 118 9.87 16.62 -1.39
N LEU A 119 9.72 15.44 -1.95
CA LEU A 119 10.48 14.26 -1.61
C LEU A 119 11.87 14.27 -2.25
N GLU A 120 12.88 14.00 -1.43
CA GLU A 120 14.25 13.65 -1.80
C GLU A 120 14.29 12.20 -2.30
N LEU A 121 13.74 11.98 -3.50
CA LEU A 121 13.60 10.64 -4.09
C LEU A 121 14.93 9.89 -4.20
N GLY A 122 16.04 10.58 -4.44
CA GLY A 122 17.37 9.96 -4.48
C GLY A 122 17.79 9.34 -3.15
N ARG A 123 17.50 10.02 -2.04
CA ARG A 123 17.78 9.52 -0.69
C ARG A 123 16.86 8.36 -0.32
N LEU A 124 15.55 8.50 -0.56
CA LEU A 124 14.59 7.41 -0.34
C LEU A 124 14.97 6.15 -1.14
N ARG A 125 15.35 6.32 -2.42
CA ARG A 125 15.79 5.22 -3.27
C ARG A 125 17.06 4.54 -2.74
N ALA A 126 18.04 5.32 -2.28
CA ALA A 126 19.28 4.79 -1.72
C ALA A 126 19.00 3.93 -0.48
N ASP A 127 18.15 4.41 0.43
CA ASP A 127 17.78 3.68 1.65
C ASP A 127 17.00 2.40 1.33
N VAL A 128 16.05 2.45 0.40
CA VAL A 128 15.33 1.25 -0.07
C VAL A 128 16.32 0.24 -0.68
N SER A 129 17.28 0.70 -1.48
CA SER A 129 18.30 -0.17 -2.08
C SER A 129 19.22 -0.83 -1.06
N ALA A 130 19.49 -0.13 0.06
CA ALA A 130 20.32 -0.59 1.17
C ALA A 130 19.56 -1.44 2.20
N SER A 131 18.23 -1.52 2.12
CA SER A 131 17.41 -2.29 3.06
C SER A 131 17.76 -3.79 3.05
N PRO A 132 17.69 -4.47 4.22
CA PRO A 132 18.02 -5.90 4.35
C PRO A 132 16.93 -6.84 3.82
N GLY A 133 15.91 -6.32 3.12
CA GLY A 133 14.77 -7.07 2.61
C GLY A 133 15.09 -8.05 1.48
N ALA A 134 14.14 -8.95 1.21
CA ALA A 134 14.19 -9.85 0.07
C ALA A 134 14.41 -9.08 -1.25
N ALA A 135 15.26 -9.61 -2.13
CA ALA A 135 15.68 -8.91 -3.34
C ALA A 135 14.50 -8.52 -4.25
N GLU A 136 13.52 -9.41 -4.38
CA GLU A 136 12.31 -9.21 -5.18
C GLU A 136 11.44 -8.07 -4.63
N LEU A 137 11.21 -8.08 -3.30
CA LEU A 137 10.47 -7.04 -2.59
C LEU A 137 11.13 -5.67 -2.77
N LYS A 138 12.45 -5.65 -2.61
CA LYS A 138 13.27 -4.45 -2.77
C LYS A 138 13.20 -3.91 -4.20
N GLN A 139 13.33 -4.79 -5.20
CA GLN A 139 13.23 -4.39 -6.60
C GLN A 139 11.86 -3.81 -6.93
N ALA A 140 10.79 -4.45 -6.45
CA ALA A 140 9.43 -3.96 -6.62
C ALA A 140 9.20 -2.61 -5.91
N ALA A 141 9.73 -2.43 -4.69
CA ALA A 141 9.70 -1.16 -3.97
C ALA A 141 10.46 -0.05 -4.72
N LEU A 142 11.64 -0.34 -5.26
CA LEU A 142 12.41 0.63 -6.06
C LEU A 142 11.66 1.06 -7.31
N GLN A 143 11.05 0.11 -8.04
CA GLN A 143 10.22 0.42 -9.20
C GLN A 143 9.05 1.33 -8.83
N LEU A 144 8.39 1.05 -7.70
CA LEU A 144 7.29 1.84 -7.20
C LEU A 144 7.72 3.28 -6.85
N VAL A 145 8.85 3.44 -6.14
CA VAL A 145 9.42 4.74 -5.80
C VAL A 145 9.75 5.54 -7.06
N ASP A 146 10.36 4.91 -8.08
CA ASP A 146 10.73 5.57 -9.33
C ASP A 146 9.51 6.00 -10.16
N GLU A 147 8.52 5.13 -10.29
CA GLU A 147 7.29 5.42 -11.02
C GLU A 147 6.50 6.54 -10.36
N CYS A 148 6.31 6.45 -9.04
CA CYS A 148 5.59 7.46 -8.29
C CYS A 148 6.35 8.76 -8.17
N GLY A 149 7.67 8.72 -8.07
CA GLY A 149 8.52 9.90 -8.11
C GLY A 149 8.36 10.70 -9.40
N ARG A 150 8.38 10.02 -10.56
CA ARG A 150 8.18 10.66 -11.87
C ARG A 150 6.78 11.24 -12.05
N ARG A 151 5.73 10.50 -11.65
CA ARG A 151 4.33 10.91 -11.88
C ARG A 151 3.83 11.96 -10.88
N ALA A 152 4.30 11.91 -9.64
CA ALA A 152 3.85 12.80 -8.57
C ALA A 152 4.50 14.19 -8.58
N GLY A 153 5.53 14.40 -9.42
CA GLY A 153 6.33 15.65 -9.41
C GLY A 153 7.07 15.86 -8.09
N SER A 154 7.40 14.76 -7.40
CA SER A 154 8.03 14.71 -6.08
C SER A 154 7.20 15.26 -4.91
N HIS A 155 5.95 15.69 -5.06
CA HIS A 155 5.17 16.15 -3.88
C HIS A 155 4.68 14.96 -3.03
N VAL A 156 4.84 15.05 -1.71
CA VAL A 156 4.55 13.94 -0.78
C VAL A 156 3.12 13.41 -0.92
N ASP A 157 2.10 14.27 -0.93
CA ASP A 157 0.69 13.81 -1.05
C ASP A 157 0.39 13.09 -2.37
N LYS A 158 0.96 13.59 -3.47
CA LYS A 158 0.80 12.96 -4.79
C LYS A 158 1.56 11.64 -4.85
N PHE A 159 2.69 11.54 -4.16
CA PHE A 159 3.46 10.32 -4.06
C PHE A 159 2.72 9.27 -3.23
N VAL A 160 2.12 9.65 -2.10
CA VAL A 160 1.26 8.78 -1.28
C VAL A 160 0.06 8.26 -2.08
N ASP A 161 -0.63 9.11 -2.84
CA ASP A 161 -1.74 8.67 -3.70
C ASP A 161 -1.27 7.72 -4.80
N CYS A 162 -0.13 8.01 -5.45
CA CYS A 162 0.43 7.11 -6.45
C CYS A 162 0.84 5.75 -5.84
N TRP A 163 1.51 5.76 -4.69
CA TRP A 163 1.94 4.55 -3.99
C TRP A 163 0.72 3.68 -3.69
N ALA A 164 -0.32 4.27 -3.09
CA ALA A 164 -1.59 3.58 -2.87
C ALA A 164 -2.15 2.95 -4.14
N LYS A 165 -2.26 3.73 -5.22
CA LYS A 165 -2.85 3.26 -6.48
C LYS A 165 -2.10 2.08 -7.11
N ARG A 166 -0.79 2.03 -6.93
CA ARG A 166 0.08 1.02 -7.57
C ARG A 166 0.33 -0.18 -6.68
N GLY A 167 0.51 0.05 -5.38
CA GLY A 167 0.84 -1.00 -4.42
C GLY A 167 -0.38 -1.77 -3.93
N ILE A 168 -1.59 -1.20 -3.95
CA ILE A 168 -2.79 -1.85 -3.37
C ILE A 168 -3.10 -3.23 -3.96
N MET A 169 -2.76 -3.44 -5.23
CA MET A 169 -2.96 -4.73 -5.89
C MET A 169 -2.06 -5.84 -5.30
N THR A 170 -1.00 -5.50 -4.55
CA THR A 170 -0.23 -6.50 -3.80
C THR A 170 -1.00 -7.07 -2.62
N CYS A 171 -1.96 -6.34 -2.04
CA CYS A 171 -2.90 -6.90 -1.09
C CYS A 171 -3.79 -7.96 -1.73
N ALA A 172 -4.30 -7.67 -2.93
CA ALA A 172 -5.14 -8.61 -3.68
C ALA A 172 -4.41 -9.93 -3.96
N VAL A 173 -3.14 -9.85 -4.36
CA VAL A 173 -2.29 -11.03 -4.60
C VAL A 173 -2.04 -11.81 -3.31
N ALA A 174 -1.73 -11.12 -2.21
CA ALA A 174 -1.50 -11.77 -0.92
C ALA A 174 -2.75 -12.46 -0.37
N GLU A 175 -3.91 -11.80 -0.44
CA GLU A 175 -5.18 -12.37 -0.01
C GLU A 175 -5.59 -13.57 -0.90
N ALA A 176 -5.41 -13.46 -2.22
CA ALA A 176 -5.66 -14.58 -3.12
C ALA A 176 -4.76 -15.79 -2.80
N ALA A 177 -3.49 -15.56 -2.46
CA ALA A 177 -2.57 -16.61 -2.05
C ALA A 177 -3.01 -17.27 -0.73
N GLN A 178 -3.45 -16.47 0.24
CA GLN A 178 -3.97 -16.99 1.50
C GLN A 178 -5.21 -17.87 1.28
N ARG A 179 -6.22 -17.36 0.57
CA ARG A 179 -7.45 -18.12 0.28
C ARG A 179 -7.17 -19.42 -0.48
N ALA A 180 -6.21 -19.40 -1.40
CA ALA A 180 -5.77 -20.59 -2.11
C ALA A 180 -5.08 -21.60 -1.18
N GLY A 181 -4.27 -21.15 -0.23
CA GLY A 181 -3.64 -22.02 0.78
C GLY A 181 -4.65 -22.69 1.72
N GLU A 182 -5.74 -22.01 2.03
CA GLU A 182 -6.84 -22.52 2.88
C GLU A 182 -7.78 -23.50 2.14
N TYR A 183 -7.75 -23.53 0.81
CA TYR A 183 -8.61 -24.41 0.02
C TYR A 183 -8.25 -25.88 0.23
N GLN A 184 -9.21 -26.64 0.74
CA GLN A 184 -9.16 -28.10 0.82
C GLN A 184 -10.14 -28.68 -0.20
N PRO A 185 -9.71 -29.56 -1.12
CA PRO A 185 -10.63 -30.26 -2.00
C PRO A 185 -11.56 -31.16 -1.18
N CYS A 186 -12.85 -31.13 -1.50
CA CYS A 186 -13.85 -32.03 -0.90
C CYS A 186 -13.66 -33.47 -1.38
#